data_AF-A0A9W5TSX8-F1
#
_entry.id   AF-A0A9W5TSX8-F1
#
_cell.length_a   1.000
_cell.length_b   1.000
_cell.length_c   1.000
_cell.angle_alpha   90.00
_cell.angle_beta   90.00
_cell.angle_gamma   90.00
#
_symmetry.space_group_name_H-M   'P 1'
#
loop_
_entity.id
_entity.type
_entity.pdbx_description
1 polymer ?
#
loop_
_entity_poly.entity_id
_entity_poly.type
_entity_poly.pdbx_seq_one_letter_code
_entity_poly.pdbx_strand_id
1 'polypeptide(L)'
;PLYRPSKGLPPVGSGLAPGVGLRGRLRDSLLRALSARSWRAGQRQRAAARVGIGLPEAERGPVRRLIATLPALEVPRPDWPAEAVVVGPLHYEPTNAVLRVPAGEGPVVVVAPSTATTGARGLAELALEVLVPGEVLPPGSRVAVSQLDDPVGPVPPWAVVGLGRQDELLAGADLLICGGGHGT
;
A
#
# COMPACT_ATOMS: atom_id res chain seq x y z
N PRO A 1 -2.96 2.68 8.03
CA PRO A 1 -2.76 3.79 9.00
C PRO A 1 -3.91 4.81 9.00
N LEU A 2 -4.08 5.62 10.06
CA LEU A 2 -5.10 6.69 10.09
C LEU A 2 -4.66 7.88 9.22
N TYR A 3 -5.26 8.02 8.04
CA TYR A 3 -4.97 9.07 7.05
C TYR A 3 -5.57 10.46 7.35
N ARG A 4 -6.24 10.65 8.49
CA ARG A 4 -6.74 11.98 8.88
C ARG A 4 -5.56 12.90 9.23
N PRO A 5 -5.56 14.17 8.75
CA PRO A 5 -4.60 15.17 9.20
C PRO A 5 -4.61 15.30 10.73
N SER A 6 -3.43 15.50 11.31
CA SER A 6 -3.24 15.70 12.75
C SER A 6 -2.56 17.04 13.02
N LYS A 7 -2.92 17.69 14.13
CA LYS A 7 -2.21 18.87 14.65
C LYS A 7 -0.76 18.58 15.09
N GLY A 8 -0.46 17.32 15.38
CA GLY A 8 0.87 16.85 15.80
C GLY A 8 1.80 16.43 14.66
N LEU A 9 1.29 16.33 13.43
CA LEU A 9 2.03 15.77 12.29
C LEU A 9 2.15 16.77 11.14
N PRO A 10 3.22 16.69 10.32
CA PRO A 10 3.27 17.42 9.06
C PRO A 10 2.18 16.90 8.09
N PRO A 11 1.87 17.66 7.02
CA PRO A 11 0.89 17.20 6.04
C PRO A 11 1.24 15.82 5.47
N VAL A 12 0.21 14.98 5.29
CA VAL A 12 0.33 13.66 4.67
C VAL A 12 1.01 13.81 3.29
N GLY A 13 1.95 12.91 3.00
CA GLY A 13 2.70 12.91 1.74
C GLY A 13 3.93 13.83 1.71
N SER A 14 4.23 14.58 2.79
CA SER A 14 5.42 15.44 2.84
C SER A 14 6.74 14.68 3.00
N GLY A 15 6.73 13.42 3.45
CA GLY A 15 7.93 12.65 3.77
C GLY A 15 8.73 13.19 4.97
N LEU A 16 8.21 14.18 5.70
CA LEU A 16 8.90 14.80 6.82
C LEU A 16 8.60 14.06 8.13
N ALA A 17 9.63 13.91 8.96
CA ALA A 17 9.45 13.53 10.36
C ALA A 17 8.75 14.65 11.14
N PRO A 18 8.00 14.33 12.22
CA PRO A 18 7.38 15.32 13.10
C PRO A 18 8.39 16.37 13.58
N GLY A 19 8.00 17.64 13.50
CA GLY A 19 8.85 18.75 13.90
C GLY A 19 9.12 18.77 15.40
N VAL A 20 10.39 18.78 15.78
CA VAL A 20 10.84 18.90 17.17
C VAL A 20 11.13 20.36 17.55
N GLY A 21 10.90 20.71 18.83
CA GLY A 21 11.10 22.07 19.35
C GLY A 21 10.19 23.13 18.70
N LEU A 22 10.48 24.40 18.97
CA LEU A 22 9.66 25.52 18.48
C LEU A 22 9.70 25.67 16.96
N ARG A 23 10.90 25.59 16.37
CA ARG A 23 11.10 25.75 14.91
C ARG A 23 10.41 24.63 14.12
N GLY A 24 10.52 23.38 14.57
CA GLY A 24 9.85 22.25 13.93
C GLY A 24 8.33 22.38 13.98
N ARG A 25 7.78 22.74 15.16
CA ARG A 25 6.33 22.95 15.31
C ARG A 25 5.81 24.11 14.45
N LEU A 26 6.58 25.18 14.29
CA LEU A 26 6.25 26.31 13.42
C LEU A 26 6.23 25.87 11.94
N ARG A 27 7.28 25.17 11.48
CA ARG A 27 7.33 24.59 10.12
C ARG A 27 6.09 23.76 9.83
N ASP A 28 5.77 22.80 10.69
CA ASP A 28 4.64 21.89 10.46
C ASP A 28 3.31 22.64 10.46
N SER A 29 3.17 23.66 11.31
CA SER A 29 1.97 24.50 11.34
C SER A 29 1.79 25.31 10.06
N LEU A 30 2.86 25.90 9.54
CA LEU A 30 2.85 26.63 8.26
C LEU A 30 2.51 25.70 7.10
N LEU A 31 3.16 24.53 7.02
CA LEU A 31 2.86 23.54 5.98
C LEU A 31 1.40 23.08 6.03
N ARG A 32 0.86 22.80 7.23
CA ARG A 32 -0.56 22.47 7.39
C ARG A 32 -1.47 23.61 6.94
N ALA A 33 -1.13 24.86 7.25
CA ALA A 33 -1.93 26.02 6.81
C ALA A 33 -1.97 26.13 5.28
N LEU A 34 -0.84 25.90 4.61
CA LEU A 34 -0.75 25.91 3.14
C LEU A 34 -1.59 24.76 2.53
N SER A 35 -1.51 23.56 3.09
CA SER A 35 -2.29 22.39 2.63
C SER A 35 -3.78 22.49 2.96
N ALA A 36 -4.19 23.25 3.99
CA ALA A 36 -5.58 23.36 4.42
C ALA A 36 -6.50 23.92 3.33
N ARG A 37 -6.00 24.74 2.41
CA ARG A 37 -6.77 25.24 1.27
C ARG A 37 -7.21 24.12 0.34
N SER A 38 -6.29 23.22 -0.02
CA SER A 38 -6.58 22.06 -0.87
C SER A 38 -7.54 21.10 -0.16
N TRP A 39 -7.35 20.90 1.15
CA TRP A 39 -8.26 20.10 1.96
C TRP A 39 -9.69 20.67 1.94
N ARG A 40 -9.87 21.97 2.18
CA ARG A 40 -11.18 22.63 2.12
C ARG A 40 -11.82 22.54 0.73
N ALA A 41 -11.02 22.61 -0.33
CA ALA A 41 -11.52 22.43 -1.69
C ALA A 41 -12.06 21.01 -1.90
N GLY A 42 -11.32 19.98 -1.49
CA GLY A 42 -11.77 18.59 -1.55
C GLY A 42 -13.04 18.35 -0.73
N GLN A 43 -13.16 18.96 0.45
CA GLN A 43 -14.38 18.87 1.26
C GLN A 43 -15.59 19.49 0.56
N ARG A 44 -15.45 20.64 -0.12
CA ARG A 44 -16.52 21.25 -0.92
C ARG A 44 -16.91 20.41 -2.13
N GLN A 45 -15.93 19.86 -2.85
CA GLN A 45 -16.17 18.97 -3.99
C GLN A 45 -16.94 17.72 -3.57
N ARG A 46 -16.53 17.11 -2.45
CA ARG A 46 -17.22 15.95 -1.86
C ARG A 46 -18.65 16.29 -1.44
N ALA A 47 -18.84 17.45 -0.82
CA ALA A 47 -20.16 17.94 -0.41
C ALA A 47 -21.09 18.13 -1.61
N ALA A 48 -20.61 18.79 -2.67
CA ALA A 48 -21.36 18.97 -3.92
C ALA A 48 -21.71 17.62 -4.58
N ALA A 49 -20.76 16.69 -4.64
CA ALA A 49 -21.00 15.35 -5.18
C ALA A 49 -22.07 14.57 -4.39
N ARG A 50 -22.07 14.69 -3.05
CA ARG A 50 -23.10 14.07 -2.19
C ARG A 50 -24.49 14.60 -2.49
N VAL A 51 -24.64 15.93 -2.58
CA VAL A 51 -25.92 16.56 -2.95
C VAL A 51 -26.37 16.11 -4.34
N GLY A 52 -25.43 15.99 -5.29
CA GLY A 52 -25.71 15.51 -6.64
C GLY A 52 -26.30 14.10 -6.72
N ILE A 53 -26.07 13.25 -5.73
CA ILE A 53 -26.64 11.88 -5.63
C ILE A 53 -27.75 11.77 -4.57
N GLY A 54 -28.31 12.90 -4.11
CA GLY A 54 -29.43 12.94 -3.17
C GLY A 54 -29.05 12.72 -1.70
N LEU A 55 -27.76 12.78 -1.35
CA LEU A 55 -27.30 12.69 0.04
C LEU A 55 -27.18 14.07 0.70
N PRO A 56 -27.28 14.16 2.04
CA PRO A 56 -27.03 15.41 2.75
C PRO A 56 -25.61 15.96 2.50
N GLU A 57 -25.49 17.27 2.37
CA GLU A 57 -24.21 17.98 2.14
C GLU A 57 -23.16 17.62 3.20
N ALA A 58 -23.53 17.74 4.48
CA ALA A 58 -22.70 17.38 5.61
C ALA A 58 -22.78 15.87 5.91
N GLU A 59 -21.62 15.23 5.99
CA GLU A 59 -21.52 13.84 6.44
C GLU A 59 -21.39 13.80 7.97
N ARG A 60 -22.16 12.94 8.64
CA ARG A 60 -22.08 12.73 10.09
C ARG A 60 -20.81 11.97 10.54
N GLY A 61 -20.09 11.37 9.58
CA GLY A 61 -18.98 10.47 9.84
C GLY A 61 -19.45 9.10 10.35
N PRO A 62 -18.52 8.13 10.48
CA PRO A 62 -18.86 6.80 10.97
C PRO A 62 -18.99 6.79 12.51
N VAL A 63 -19.84 5.91 13.05
CA VAL A 63 -19.95 5.67 14.51
C VAL A 63 -18.64 5.11 15.07
N ARG A 64 -17.95 4.28 14.27
CA ARG A 64 -16.62 3.74 14.55
C ARG A 64 -15.78 3.72 13.29
N ARG A 65 -14.50 4.03 13.43
CA ARG A 65 -13.51 3.95 12.36
C ARG A 65 -12.48 2.89 12.73
N LEU A 66 -12.53 1.78 12.04
CA LEU A 66 -11.61 0.67 12.24
C LEU A 66 -10.35 0.90 11.42
N ILE A 67 -9.19 0.89 12.08
CA ILE A 67 -7.89 1.10 11.45
C ILE A 67 -7.12 -0.22 11.45
N ALA A 68 -6.98 -0.82 10.27
CA ALA A 68 -6.31 -2.10 10.04
C ALA A 68 -4.77 -1.95 10.09
N THR A 69 -4.23 -1.52 11.21
CA THR A 69 -2.79 -1.33 11.44
C THR A 69 -2.39 -1.98 12.76
N LEU A 70 -1.08 -2.12 12.99
CA LEU A 70 -0.53 -2.41 14.32
C LEU A 70 -0.34 -1.10 15.12
N PRO A 71 -0.55 -1.10 16.45
CA PRO A 71 -0.30 0.08 17.28
C PRO A 71 1.12 0.64 17.14
N ALA A 72 2.12 -0.22 17.04
CA ALA A 72 3.53 0.17 16.89
C ALA A 72 3.86 0.85 15.55
N LEU A 73 2.99 0.69 14.53
CA LEU A 73 3.14 1.31 13.21
C LEU A 73 2.39 2.64 13.09
N GLU A 74 1.57 3.01 14.07
CA GLU A 74 0.89 4.31 14.09
C GLU A 74 1.80 5.41 14.63
N VAL A 75 1.80 6.54 13.95
CA VAL A 75 2.52 7.72 14.44
C VAL A 75 1.71 8.35 15.59
N PRO A 76 2.34 8.61 16.75
CA PRO A 76 1.68 9.24 17.88
C PRO A 76 1.06 10.58 17.47
N ARG A 77 -0.23 10.76 17.79
CA ARG A 77 -0.97 11.99 17.50
C ARG A 77 -1.78 12.45 18.71
N PRO A 78 -1.73 13.74 19.07
CA PRO A 78 -2.43 14.28 20.24
C PRO A 78 -3.94 14.47 20.03
N ASP A 79 -4.42 14.26 18.82
CA ASP A 79 -5.80 14.46 18.38
C ASP A 79 -6.37 13.18 17.76
N TRP A 80 -6.09 12.03 18.40
CA TRP A 80 -6.70 10.76 18.02
C TRP A 80 -8.23 10.85 18.13
N PRO A 81 -8.99 10.58 17.06
CA PRO A 81 -10.44 10.67 17.10
C PRO A 81 -11.04 9.64 18.07
N ALA A 82 -12.05 10.04 18.84
CA ALA A 82 -12.70 9.16 19.82
C ALA A 82 -13.37 7.93 19.17
N GLU A 83 -13.79 8.05 17.90
CA GLU A 83 -14.38 6.95 17.15
C GLU A 83 -13.36 5.99 16.52
N ALA A 84 -12.07 6.33 16.52
CA ALA A 84 -11.03 5.57 15.84
C ALA A 84 -10.45 4.45 16.72
N VAL A 85 -10.49 3.22 16.23
CA VAL A 85 -10.03 2.01 16.93
C VAL A 85 -9.04 1.26 16.04
N VAL A 86 -7.87 0.94 16.59
CA VAL A 86 -6.89 0.09 15.93
C VAL A 86 -7.32 -1.37 16.06
N VAL A 87 -7.46 -2.08 14.94
CA VAL A 87 -7.95 -3.47 14.89
C VAL A 87 -7.05 -4.39 14.04
N GLY A 88 -5.92 -3.89 13.55
CA GLY A 88 -5.04 -4.65 12.66
C GLY A 88 -4.00 -5.51 13.38
N PRO A 89 -3.24 -6.31 12.62
CA PRO A 89 -3.29 -6.41 11.16
C PRO A 89 -4.49 -7.27 10.74
N LEU A 90 -5.22 -6.82 9.71
CA LEU A 90 -6.32 -7.60 9.14
C LEU A 90 -5.80 -8.32 7.90
N HIS A 91 -5.25 -9.51 8.10
CA HIS A 91 -4.87 -10.38 6.99
C HIS A 91 -6.15 -10.90 6.33
N TYR A 92 -6.24 -10.72 5.02
CA TYR A 92 -7.31 -11.26 4.20
C TYR A 92 -6.70 -11.94 2.99
N GLU A 93 -6.96 -13.24 2.87
CA GLU A 93 -6.50 -14.06 1.76
C GLU A 93 -7.72 -14.36 0.85
N PRO A 94 -7.82 -13.75 -0.34
CA PRO A 94 -8.99 -13.87 -1.20
C PRO A 94 -9.11 -15.22 -1.92
N THR A 95 -8.07 -16.05 -1.93
CA THR A 95 -8.06 -17.30 -2.71
C THR A 95 -7.53 -18.48 -1.89
N ASN A 96 -7.93 -19.70 -2.26
CA ASN A 96 -7.31 -20.92 -1.76
C ASN A 96 -6.29 -21.51 -2.76
N ALA A 97 -6.11 -20.87 -3.92
CA ALA A 97 -5.20 -21.34 -4.95
C ALA A 97 -3.74 -21.15 -4.51
N VAL A 98 -2.93 -22.20 -4.62
CA VAL A 98 -1.51 -22.14 -4.28
C VAL A 98 -0.69 -22.00 -5.56
N LEU A 99 0.03 -20.89 -5.69
CA LEU A 99 0.97 -20.67 -6.78
C LEU A 99 2.29 -21.39 -6.43
N ARG A 100 2.56 -22.50 -7.10
CA ARG A 100 3.76 -23.29 -6.83
C ARG A 100 5.00 -22.62 -7.42
N VAL A 101 5.89 -22.17 -6.54
CA VAL A 101 7.21 -21.67 -6.91
C VAL A 101 8.03 -22.80 -7.58
N PRO A 102 8.83 -22.51 -8.62
CA PRO A 102 9.73 -23.50 -9.22
C PRO A 102 10.59 -24.24 -8.18
N ALA A 103 10.91 -25.49 -8.45
CA ALA A 103 11.76 -26.28 -7.57
C ALA A 103 13.18 -25.70 -7.49
N GLY A 104 13.82 -25.84 -6.32
CA GLY A 104 15.19 -25.40 -6.09
C GLY A 104 15.41 -24.88 -4.68
N GLU A 105 16.68 -24.60 -4.36
CA GLU A 105 17.12 -24.12 -3.05
C GLU A 105 17.58 -22.64 -3.07
N GLY A 106 17.65 -22.02 -4.26
CA GLY A 106 18.06 -20.62 -4.39
C GLY A 106 16.95 -19.65 -3.96
N PRO A 107 17.24 -18.35 -3.81
CA PRO A 107 16.30 -17.42 -3.19
C PRO A 107 15.00 -17.25 -3.98
N VAL A 108 13.90 -17.00 -3.27
CA VAL A 108 12.56 -16.75 -3.82
C VAL A 108 12.29 -15.25 -3.85
N VAL A 109 12.09 -14.71 -5.04
CA VAL A 109 11.70 -13.32 -5.27
C VAL A 109 10.22 -13.28 -5.63
N VAL A 110 9.40 -12.71 -4.75
CA VAL A 110 7.97 -12.48 -5.01
C VAL A 110 7.80 -11.09 -5.61
N VAL A 111 7.10 -11.03 -6.73
CA VAL A 111 6.71 -9.78 -7.39
C VAL A 111 5.19 -9.67 -7.30
N ALA A 112 4.70 -8.67 -6.58
CA ALA A 112 3.29 -8.37 -6.44
C ALA A 112 2.97 -7.07 -7.22
N PRO A 113 2.69 -7.15 -8.53
CA PRO A 113 2.20 -6.00 -9.29
C PRO A 113 0.94 -5.44 -8.62
N SER A 114 0.96 -4.13 -8.38
CA SER A 114 -0.20 -3.43 -7.82
C SER A 114 -1.41 -3.63 -8.75
N THR A 115 -2.61 -3.78 -8.18
CA THR A 115 -3.87 -3.82 -8.92
C THR A 115 -4.21 -2.48 -9.60
N ALA A 116 -3.43 -1.43 -9.34
CA ALA A 116 -3.57 -0.14 -9.99
C ALA A 116 -2.78 -0.09 -11.31
N THR A 117 -3.49 -0.17 -12.44
CA THR A 117 -2.90 0.00 -13.78
C THR A 117 -2.60 1.48 -14.03
N THR A 118 -1.33 1.88 -14.03
CA THR A 118 -0.89 3.27 -14.26
C THR A 118 -0.39 3.56 -15.68
N GLY A 119 -0.73 2.75 -16.68
CA GLY A 119 -0.40 3.02 -18.09
C GLY A 119 1.09 2.97 -18.45
N ALA A 120 1.96 2.60 -17.50
CA ALA A 120 3.37 2.25 -17.74
C ALA A 120 3.48 0.78 -18.14
N ARG A 121 4.65 0.36 -18.67
CA ARG A 121 5.00 -1.06 -18.88
C ARG A 121 4.67 -1.85 -17.60
N GLY A 122 3.99 -2.98 -17.74
CA GLY A 122 3.57 -3.77 -16.58
C GLY A 122 4.77 -4.26 -15.77
N LEU A 123 4.64 -4.19 -14.44
CA LEU A 123 5.71 -4.56 -13.51
C LEU A 123 6.10 -6.03 -13.68
N ALA A 124 5.14 -6.89 -14.02
CA ALA A 124 5.35 -8.31 -14.27
C ALA A 124 6.30 -8.55 -15.45
N GLU A 125 6.04 -7.93 -16.61
CA GLU A 125 6.84 -8.10 -17.82
C GLU A 125 8.23 -7.52 -17.65
N LEU A 126 8.36 -6.38 -16.94
CA LEU A 126 9.67 -5.82 -16.63
C LEU A 126 10.45 -6.72 -15.67
N ALA A 127 9.79 -7.26 -14.65
CA ALA A 127 10.43 -8.16 -13.70
C ALA A 127 10.93 -9.44 -14.39
N LEU A 128 10.13 -10.05 -15.27
CA LEU A 128 10.53 -11.25 -16.02
C LEU A 128 11.67 -11.00 -17.00
N GLU A 129 11.77 -9.80 -17.57
CA GLU A 129 12.88 -9.43 -18.46
C GLU A 129 14.18 -9.16 -17.70
N VAL A 130 14.10 -8.51 -16.53
CA VAL A 130 15.28 -7.98 -15.84
C VAL A 130 15.77 -8.90 -14.75
N LEU A 131 14.90 -9.59 -14.02
CA LEU A 131 15.27 -10.40 -12.86
C LEU A 131 15.77 -11.80 -13.25
N VAL A 132 16.64 -11.88 -14.25
CA VAL A 132 17.20 -13.13 -14.75
C VAL A 132 18.21 -13.71 -13.75
N PRO A 133 18.02 -14.95 -13.26
CA PRO A 133 18.98 -15.62 -12.39
C PRO A 133 20.34 -15.82 -13.05
N GLY A 134 21.41 -15.44 -12.34
CA GLY A 134 22.79 -15.48 -12.84
C GLY A 134 23.25 -14.21 -13.55
N GLU A 135 22.33 -13.30 -13.88
CA GLU A 135 22.66 -11.98 -14.44
C GLU A 135 22.41 -10.86 -13.42
N VAL A 136 21.14 -10.68 -13.02
CA VAL A 136 20.73 -9.67 -12.04
C VAL A 136 20.48 -10.29 -10.67
N LEU A 137 19.82 -11.44 -10.65
CA LEU A 137 19.61 -12.21 -9.43
C LEU A 137 20.74 -13.23 -9.23
N PRO A 138 20.99 -13.69 -7.99
CA PRO A 138 21.89 -14.82 -7.76
C PRO A 138 21.53 -16.06 -8.63
N PRO A 139 22.51 -16.85 -9.09
CA PRO A 139 22.22 -18.11 -9.77
C PRO A 139 21.28 -19.01 -8.95
N GLY A 140 20.32 -19.65 -9.61
CA GLY A 140 19.33 -20.51 -8.96
C GLY A 140 18.18 -19.77 -8.25
N SER A 141 18.12 -18.44 -8.34
CA SER A 141 16.96 -17.67 -7.87
C SER A 141 15.70 -18.04 -8.63
N ARG A 142 14.55 -17.89 -7.98
CA ARG A 142 13.23 -18.26 -8.49
C ARG A 142 12.29 -17.08 -8.33
N VAL A 143 11.50 -16.78 -9.36
CA VAL A 143 10.63 -15.61 -9.35
C VAL A 143 9.17 -16.03 -9.36
N ALA A 144 8.39 -15.53 -8.41
CA ALA A 144 6.94 -15.74 -8.35
C ALA A 144 6.22 -14.41 -8.56
N VAL A 145 5.54 -14.24 -9.69
CA VAL A 145 4.72 -13.07 -9.98
C VAL A 145 3.28 -13.37 -9.58
N SER A 146 2.83 -12.78 -8.47
CA SER A 146 1.47 -12.95 -7.94
C SER A 146 0.55 -11.90 -8.54
N GLN A 147 -0.32 -12.29 -9.46
CA GLN A 147 -1.25 -11.40 -10.15
C GLN A 147 -2.60 -12.08 -10.43
N LEU A 148 -3.63 -11.27 -10.69
CA LEU A 148 -4.98 -11.77 -10.98
C LEU A 148 -5.11 -12.30 -12.41
N ASP A 149 -4.41 -11.67 -13.36
CA ASP A 149 -4.51 -11.99 -14.78
C ASP A 149 -3.53 -13.09 -15.20
N ASP A 150 -3.86 -13.80 -16.27
CA ASP A 150 -2.95 -14.77 -16.88
C ASP A 150 -1.69 -14.09 -17.45
N PRO A 151 -0.54 -14.78 -17.49
CA PRO A 151 0.67 -14.25 -18.09
C PRO A 151 0.48 -13.94 -19.59
N VAL A 152 1.03 -12.81 -20.02
CA VAL A 152 1.09 -12.47 -21.44
C VAL A 152 2.40 -13.01 -22.02
N GLY A 153 2.33 -14.18 -22.66
CA GLY A 153 3.46 -14.81 -23.34
C GLY A 153 4.18 -15.90 -22.54
N PRO A 154 5.32 -16.40 -23.04
CA PRO A 154 6.03 -17.52 -22.42
C PRO A 154 6.66 -17.10 -21.08
N VAL A 155 6.45 -17.91 -20.06
CA VAL A 155 7.09 -17.76 -18.75
C VAL A 155 8.40 -18.56 -18.73
N PRO A 156 9.56 -17.94 -18.39
CA PRO A 156 10.82 -18.66 -18.25
C PRO A 156 10.75 -19.80 -17.22
N PRO A 157 11.56 -20.86 -17.34
CA PRO A 157 11.47 -22.03 -16.45
C PRO A 157 11.83 -21.73 -14.98
N TRP A 158 12.51 -20.62 -14.70
CA TRP A 158 12.87 -20.15 -13.37
C TRP A 158 11.79 -19.25 -12.74
N ALA A 159 10.69 -18.97 -13.46
CA ALA A 159 9.61 -18.12 -13.02
C ALA A 159 8.26 -18.85 -13.01
N VAL A 160 7.34 -18.33 -12.20
CA VAL A 160 5.91 -18.67 -12.23
C VAL A 160 5.09 -17.38 -12.16
N VAL A 161 3.97 -17.34 -12.88
CA VAL A 161 3.06 -16.19 -12.92
C VAL A 161 1.64 -16.69 -12.72
N GLY A 162 0.88 -16.04 -11.84
CA GLY A 162 -0.55 -16.30 -11.72
C GLY A 162 -1.11 -15.95 -10.35
N LEU A 163 -2.37 -16.36 -10.15
CA LEU A 163 -3.06 -16.18 -8.89
C LEU A 163 -2.54 -17.17 -7.86
N GLY A 164 -2.17 -16.69 -6.69
CA GLY A 164 -1.74 -17.49 -5.57
C GLY A 164 -2.09 -16.86 -4.24
N ARG A 165 -2.23 -17.72 -3.24
CA ARG A 165 -2.22 -17.35 -1.84
C ARG A 165 -0.97 -16.55 -1.52
N GLN A 166 -1.16 -15.31 -1.14
CA GLN A 166 -0.08 -14.38 -0.88
C GLN A 166 0.56 -14.69 0.47
N ASP A 167 -0.21 -15.16 1.46
CA ASP A 167 0.33 -15.60 2.73
C ASP A 167 1.34 -16.75 2.60
N GLU A 168 1.05 -17.76 1.77
CA GLU A 168 1.97 -18.86 1.49
C GLU A 168 3.20 -18.42 0.69
N LEU A 169 3.02 -17.56 -0.32
CA LEU A 169 4.14 -17.03 -1.10
C LEU A 169 5.08 -16.19 -0.24
N LEU A 170 4.54 -15.30 0.61
CA LEU A 170 5.33 -14.43 1.47
C LEU A 170 6.03 -15.18 2.60
N ALA A 171 5.45 -16.29 3.09
CA ALA A 171 6.08 -17.12 4.12
C ALA A 171 7.41 -17.75 3.64
N GLY A 172 7.55 -17.98 2.33
CA GLY A 172 8.76 -18.54 1.70
C GLY A 172 9.58 -17.53 0.90
N ALA A 173 9.26 -16.24 0.94
CA ALA A 173 9.94 -15.23 0.14
C ALA A 173 11.21 -14.71 0.83
N ASP A 174 12.28 -14.57 0.07
CA ASP A 174 13.51 -13.88 0.50
C ASP A 174 13.47 -12.38 0.15
N LEU A 175 12.72 -12.02 -0.89
CA LEU A 175 12.53 -10.66 -1.35
C LEU A 175 11.11 -10.45 -1.88
N LEU A 176 10.47 -9.36 -1.47
CA LEU A 176 9.21 -8.89 -2.03
C LEU A 176 9.43 -7.58 -2.79
N ILE A 177 9.01 -7.56 -4.06
CA ILE A 177 8.93 -6.36 -4.89
C ILE A 177 7.45 -6.02 -5.06
N CYS A 178 7.01 -4.90 -4.49
CA CYS A 178 5.61 -4.49 -4.52
C CYS A 178 5.44 -2.96 -4.56
N GLY A 179 4.22 -2.52 -4.87
CA GLY A 179 3.85 -1.10 -4.85
C GLY A 179 3.61 -0.50 -3.45
N GLY A 180 3.79 -1.28 -2.38
CA GLY A 180 3.55 -0.84 -0.99
C GLY A 180 2.06 -0.60 -0.68
N GLY A 181 1.16 -1.38 -1.29
CA GLY A 181 -0.25 -1.34 -0.97
C GLY A 181 -0.51 -1.81 0.46
N HIS A 182 -1.53 -1.27 1.13
CA HIS A 182 -1.80 -1.57 2.54
C HIS A 182 -2.16 -3.04 2.80
N GLY A 183 -2.69 -3.75 1.79
CA GLY A 183 -3.03 -5.18 1.89
C GLY A 183 -1.90 -6.12 1.45
N THR A 184 -0.72 -5.59 1.11
CA THR A 184 0.44 -6.39 0.74
C THR A 184 1.18 -6.87 2.00
#